data_AF-A0A2R6IAR5-F1
#
_entry.id   AF-A0A2R6IAR5-F1
#
_cell.length_a   1.000
_cell.length_b   1.000
_cell.length_c   1.000
_cell.angle_alpha   90.00
_cell.angle_beta   90.00
_cell.angle_gamma   90.00
#
_symmetry.space_group_name_H-M   'P 1'
#
loop_
_entity.id
_entity.type
_entity.pdbx_description
1 polymer ?
#
loop_
_entity_poly.entity_id
_entity_poly.type
_entity_poly.pdbx_seq_one_letter_code
_entity_poly.pdbx_strand_id
1 'polypeptide(L)' 'EPTHYDQHRLFGNWGAPAIGMDEFLDRVREAGFDASRAHYGGTTFKTTADVGELADTFAGQTDG' A
#
# COMPACT_ATOMS: atom_id res chain seq x y z
N GLU A 1 -5.32 -6.00 -14.40
CA GLU A 1 -6.37 -6.35 -13.43
C GLU A 1 -5.99 -5.77 -12.07
N PRO A 2 -6.92 -5.24 -11.27
CA PRO A 2 -6.60 -4.72 -9.94
C PRO A 2 -6.32 -5.88 -8.97
N THR A 3 -5.15 -5.87 -8.34
CA THR A 3 -4.76 -6.90 -7.37
C THR A 3 -5.23 -6.51 -5.97
N HIS A 4 -5.84 -7.46 -5.26
CA HIS A 4 -6.28 -7.25 -3.88
C HIS A 4 -5.15 -7.60 -2.92
N TYR A 5 -4.71 -6.63 -2.13
CA TYR A 5 -3.70 -6.83 -1.11
C TYR A 5 -4.25 -6.53 0.28
N ASP A 6 -3.63 -7.16 1.27
CA ASP A 6 -3.88 -6.87 2.67
C ASP A 6 -2.72 -6.03 3.21
N GLN A 7 -3.04 -4.82 3.69
CA GLN A 7 -2.06 -3.88 4.19
C GLN A 7 -1.28 -4.46 5.38
N HIS A 8 -1.96 -5.13 6.32
CA HIS A 8 -1.31 -5.73 7.50
C HIS A 8 -0.25 -6.76 7.09
N ARG A 9 -0.53 -7.58 6.07
CA ARG A 9 0.45 -8.55 5.55
C ARG A 9 1.64 -7.88 4.89
N LEU A 10 1.42 -6.81 4.13
CA LEU A 10 2.50 -6.07 3.46
C LEU A 10 3.46 -5.44 4.48
N PHE A 11 2.92 -4.71 5.46
CA PHE A 11 3.73 -4.11 6.52
C PHE A 11 4.42 -5.17 7.39
N GLY A 12 3.77 -6.30 7.66
CA GLY A 12 4.40 -7.44 8.33
C GLY A 12 5.59 -8.03 7.54
N ASN A 13 5.53 -8.01 6.20
CA ASN A 13 6.64 -8.44 5.35
C ASN A 13 7.77 -7.40 5.27
N TRP A 14 7.44 -6.11 5.28
CA TRP A 14 8.42 -5.03 5.25
C TRP A 14 9.03 -4.68 6.62
N GLY A 15 8.46 -5.19 7.71
CA GLY A 15 8.91 -4.88 9.07
C GLY A 15 8.63 -3.42 9.49
N ALA A 16 7.78 -2.72 8.75
CA ALA A 16 7.42 -1.32 9.01
C ALA A 16 6.09 -1.24 9.78
N PRO A 17 5.87 -0.19 10.60
CA PRO A 17 4.58 0.03 11.23
C PRO A 17 3.51 0.35 10.19
N ALA A 18 2.37 -0.34 10.26
CA ALA A 18 1.24 -0.06 9.37
C ALA A 18 0.73 1.37 9.59
N ILE A 19 0.71 2.17 8.52
CA ILE A 19 0.10 3.50 8.50
C ILE A 19 -1.42 3.40 8.32
N GLY A 20 -2.15 4.51 8.47
CA GLY A 20 -3.58 4.54 8.20
C GLY A 20 -3.91 4.13 6.76
N MET A 21 -5.02 3.42 6.54
CA MET A 21 -5.39 2.96 5.19
C MET A 21 -5.59 4.14 4.22
N ASP A 22 -6.20 5.23 4.67
CA ASP A 22 -6.36 6.43 3.82
C ASP A 22 -5.00 7.03 3.43
N GLU A 23 -4.07 7.14 4.39
CA GLU A 23 -2.69 7.62 4.14
C GLU A 23 -1.92 6.70 3.17
N PHE A 24 -2.12 5.39 3.29
CA PHE A 24 -1.54 4.42 2.37
C PHE A 24 -2.08 4.59 0.95
N LEU A 25 -3.40 4.74 0.78
CA LEU A 25 -4.00 4.94 -0.54
C LEU A 25 -3.51 6.24 -1.18
N ASP A 26 -3.41 7.31 -0.40
CA ASP A 26 -2.92 8.60 -0.87
C ASP A 26 -1.48 8.49 -1.36
N ARG A 27 -0.58 7.85 -0.60
CA ARG A 27 0.82 7.63 -1.03
C ARG A 27 0.92 6.84 -2.33
N VAL A 28 0.12 5.80 -2.48
CA VAL A 28 0.12 4.97 -3.70
C VAL A 28 -0.38 5.78 -4.90
N ARG A 29 -1.37 6.65 -4.69
CA ARG A 29 -1.87 7.59 -5.71
C ARG A 29 -0.85 8.67 -6.05
N GLU A 30 -0.11 9.18 -5.08
CA GLU A 30 0.98 10.14 -5.29
C GLU A 30 2.11 9.54 -6.12
N ALA A 31 2.39 8.25 -5.97
CA ALA A 31 3.32 7.50 -6.81
C ALA A 31 2.79 7.24 -8.24
N GLY A 32 1.54 7.60 -8.54
CA GLY A 32 0.93 7.48 -9.87
C GLY A 32 0.14 6.18 -10.08
N PHE A 33 -0.08 5.38 -9.04
CA PHE A 33 -0.83 4.13 -9.12
C PHE A 33 -2.28 4.31 -8.65
N ASP A 34 -3.22 3.59 -9.25
CA ASP A 34 -4.59 3.61 -8.77
C ASP A 34 -4.70 2.75 -7.51
N ALA A 35 -5.33 3.29 -6.48
CA ALA A 35 -5.52 2.62 -5.20
C ALA A 35 -6.92 2.93 -4.65
N SER A 36 -7.63 1.90 -4.22
CA SER A 36 -8.99 2.01 -3.69
C SER A 36 -9.24 1.01 -2.55
N ARG A 37 -9.92 1.45 -1.50
CA ARG A 37 -10.35 0.62 -0.37
C ARG A 37 -11.37 -0.44 -0.81
N ALA A 38 -11.29 -1.65 -0.25
CA ALA A 38 -12.36 -2.63 -0.34
C ALA A 38 -13.42 -2.41 0.77
N HIS A 39 -14.70 -2.50 0.42
CA HIS A 39 -15.80 -2.27 1.37
C HIS A 39 -16.01 -3.40 2.39
N TYR A 40 -15.42 -4.58 2.17
CA TYR A 40 -15.69 -5.80 2.96
C TYR A 40 -14.69 -6.07 4.10
N GLY A 41 -13.63 -5.29 4.24
CA GLY A 41 -12.65 -5.46 5.33
C GLY A 41 -11.76 -4.23 5.43
N GLY A 42 -11.64 -3.66 6.63
CA GLY A 42 -10.94 -2.38 6.86
C GLY A 42 -9.46 -2.36 6.48
N THR A 43 -8.85 -3.52 6.21
CA THR A 43 -7.42 -3.67 5.91
C THR A 43 -7.13 -4.13 4.48
N THR A 44 -8.17 -4.39 3.68
CA THR A 44 -8.02 -4.87 2.30
C THR A 44 -8.21 -3.72 1.32
N PHE A 45 -7.32 -3.62 0.35
CA PHE A 45 -7.39 -2.61 -0.70
C PHE A 45 -7.08 -3.24 -2.06
N LYS A 46 -7.44 -2.51 -3.11
CA LYS A 46 -7.11 -2.85 -4.49
C LYS A 46 -6.16 -1.80 -5.00
N THR A 47 -5.14 -2.23 -5.73
CA THR A 47 -4.28 -1.32 -6.46
C THR A 47 -3.83 -1.93 -7.78
N THR A 48 -3.39 -1.07 -8.69
CA THR A 48 -2.67 -1.46 -9.90
C THR A 48 -1.19 -1.68 -9.66
N ALA A 49 -0.64 -1.26 -8.51
CA ALA A 49 0.75 -1.45 -8.16
C ALA A 49 1.03 -2.88 -7.65
N ASP A 50 2.19 -3.42 -8.01
CA ASP A 50 2.67 -4.67 -7.45
C ASP A 50 3.35 -4.49 -6.08
N VAL A 51 3.50 -5.57 -5.31
CA VAL A 51 4.17 -5.56 -3.99
C VAL A 51 5.57 -4.94 -4.06
N GLY A 52 6.29 -5.12 -5.16
CA GLY A 52 7.61 -4.52 -5.38
C GLY A 52 7.56 -3.00 -5.56
N GLU A 53 6.60 -2.49 -6.32
CA GLU A 53 6.42 -1.05 -6.54
C GLU A 53 5.92 -0.34 -5.28
N LEU A 54 5.02 -1.01 -4.54
CA LEU A 54 4.61 -0.54 -3.22
C LEU A 54 5.83 -0.52 -2.28
N ALA A 55 6.60 -1.60 -2.22
CA ALA A 55 7.80 -1.66 -1.40
C ALA A 55 8.77 -0.52 -1.75
N ASP A 56 8.99 -0.23 -3.04
CA ASP A 56 9.84 0.88 -3.48
C ASP A 56 9.29 2.25 -3.05
N THR A 57 7.97 2.45 -3.23
CA THR A 57 7.24 3.67 -2.81
C THR A 57 7.39 3.94 -1.31
N PHE A 58 7.33 2.89 -0.48
CA PHE A 58 7.46 2.98 0.98
C PHE A 58 8.91 2.89 1.49
N ALA A 59 9.81 2.21 0.77
CA ALA A 59 11.23 2.06 1.14
C ALA A 59 12.04 3.31 0.80
N GLY A 60 11.67 4.04 -0.26
CA GLY A 60 12.34 5.25 -0.75
C GLY A 60 12.34 6.46 0.20
N GLN A 61 11.77 6.35 1.41
CA GLN A 61 11.78 7.40 2.45
C GLN A 61 12.77 7.12 3.59
N THR A 62 13.61 6.08 3.50
CA THR A 62 14.54 5.71 4.59
C THR A 62 15.91 6.39 4.51
N ASP A 63 16.15 7.34 3.60
CA ASP A 63 17.42 8.10 3.58
C ASP A 63 17.18 9.59 3.39
N GLY A 64 17.60 10.34 4.41
CA GLY A 64 17.52 11.79 4.59
C GLY A 64 17.86 12.18 6.02
#